data_AF-A0A926NLF4-F1
#
_entry.id   AF-A0A926NLF4-F1
#
_cell.length_a   1.000
_cell.length_b   1.000
_cell.length_c   1.000
_cell.angle_alpha   90.00
_cell.angle_beta   90.00
_cell.angle_gamma   90.00
#
_symmetry.space_group_name_H-M   'P 1'
#
loop_
_entity.id
_entity.type
_entity.pdbx_description
1 polymer ?
#
loop_
_entity_poly.entity_id
_entity_poly.type
_entity_poly.pdbx_seq_one_letter_code
_entity_poly.pdbx_strand_id
1 'polypeptide(L)'
;MPNNDQSTNSTGNSSIQKTMEDIWRTSCGTWQNCNESNVLSFLSQCQEHNIDPQFCMSWVEQHSDKIPNWEDVSNSTLNWMDEHTSTGSPITE
;
A
#
# COMPACT_ATOMS: atom_id res chain seq x y z
N MET A 1 -31.80 17.18 18.39
CA MET A 1 -30.53 17.96 18.35
C MET A 1 -29.89 17.87 19.74
N PRO A 2 -28.57 17.78 19.87
CA PRO A 2 -27.78 16.57 19.68
C PRO A 2 -26.88 16.24 20.89
N ASN A 3 -26.53 14.96 21.07
CA ASN A 3 -25.26 14.43 21.60
C ASN A 3 -25.48 12.97 22.03
N ASN A 4 -24.77 12.02 21.44
CA ASN A 4 -23.55 11.51 22.06
C ASN A 4 -22.90 10.47 21.13
N ASP A 5 -21.59 10.70 20.97
CA ASP A 5 -20.58 9.91 20.30
C ASP A 5 -20.66 8.40 20.59
N GLN A 6 -20.63 7.58 19.53
CA GLN A 6 -19.91 6.30 19.56
C GLN A 6 -19.65 5.80 18.12
N SER A 7 -18.76 6.48 17.40
CA SER A 7 -18.05 5.83 16.28
C SER A 7 -16.98 4.93 16.89
N THR A 8 -17.38 3.71 17.21
CA THR A 8 -16.51 2.69 17.77
C THR A 8 -15.33 2.40 16.85
N ASN A 9 -14.12 2.73 17.33
CA ASN A 9 -12.83 2.07 17.04
C ASN A 9 -12.24 2.13 15.61
N SER A 10 -11.86 3.32 15.13
CA SER A 10 -10.92 3.45 13.98
C SER A 10 -9.67 4.28 14.26
N THR A 11 -9.42 4.67 15.51
CA THR A 11 -8.38 5.67 15.85
C THR A 11 -6.94 5.18 15.62
N GLY A 12 -6.68 3.86 15.56
CA GLY A 12 -5.36 3.31 15.19
C GLY A 12 -5.15 3.13 13.68
N ASN A 13 -6.20 2.71 12.96
CA ASN A 13 -6.13 2.44 11.52
C ASN A 13 -6.15 3.73 10.68
N SER A 14 -6.80 4.80 11.17
CA SER A 14 -6.93 6.05 10.41
C SER A 14 -5.60 6.80 10.23
N SER A 15 -4.67 6.66 11.19
CA SER A 15 -3.34 7.28 11.11
C SER A 15 -2.49 6.62 10.03
N ILE A 16 -2.41 5.28 10.06
CA ILE A 16 -1.64 4.50 9.08
C ILE A 16 -2.21 4.73 7.67
N GLN A 17 -3.53 4.71 7.55
CA GLN A 17 -4.21 4.92 6.27
C GLN A 17 -3.95 6.33 5.72
N LYS A 18 -3.95 7.37 6.57
CA LYS A 18 -3.56 8.73 6.17
C LYS A 18 -2.12 8.82 5.67
N THR A 19 -1.18 8.23 6.42
CA THR A 19 0.23 8.23 6.04
C THR A 19 0.42 7.49 4.72
N MET A 20 -0.23 6.33 4.55
CA MET A 20 -0.23 5.58 3.30
C MET A 20 -0.82 6.41 2.13
N GLU A 21 -1.97 7.06 2.30
CA GLU A 21 -2.55 7.92 1.26
C GLU A 21 -1.60 9.07 0.88
N ASP A 22 -0.91 9.66 1.85
CA ASP A 22 0.05 10.75 1.61
C ASP A 22 1.27 10.27 0.81
N ILE A 23 1.81 9.10 1.17
CA ILE A 23 2.90 8.44 0.44
C ILE A 23 2.45 8.10 -0.98
N TRP A 24 1.26 7.51 -1.14
CA TRP A 24 0.70 7.17 -2.44
C TRP A 24 0.52 8.42 -3.31
N ARG A 25 0.01 9.50 -2.73
CA ARG A 25 -0.21 10.76 -3.44
C ARG A 25 1.11 11.43 -3.83
N THR A 26 2.16 11.25 -3.03
CA THR A 26 3.50 11.74 -3.36
C THR A 26 4.16 10.90 -4.47
N SER A 27 3.91 9.58 -4.48
CA SER A 27 4.55 8.65 -5.41
C SER A 27 3.81 8.57 -6.75
N CYS A 28 2.52 8.24 -6.72
CA CYS A 28 1.69 8.10 -7.92
C CYS A 28 0.96 9.39 -8.31
N GLY A 29 0.55 10.20 -7.33
CA GLY A 29 -0.28 11.39 -7.53
C GLY A 29 -1.72 11.09 -7.92
N THR A 30 -1.92 10.30 -8.97
CA THR A 30 -3.22 9.81 -9.44
C THR A 30 -3.13 8.34 -9.84
N TRP A 31 -4.24 7.60 -9.74
CA TRP A 31 -4.31 6.19 -10.10
C TRP A 31 -3.91 5.92 -11.56
N GLN A 32 -4.31 6.82 -12.46
CA GLN A 32 -4.04 6.69 -13.89
C GLN A 32 -2.56 6.93 -14.26
N ASN A 33 -1.80 7.56 -13.37
CA ASN A 33 -0.35 7.79 -13.51
C ASN A 33 0.47 6.85 -12.62
N CYS A 34 -0.20 5.91 -11.94
CA CYS A 34 0.42 4.96 -11.02
C CYS A 34 0.92 3.77 -11.85
N ASN A 35 2.21 3.82 -12.23
CA ASN A 35 2.89 2.75 -12.94
C ASN A 35 3.71 1.91 -11.95
N GLU A 36 4.28 0.80 -12.42
CA GLU A 36 5.16 -0.09 -11.65
C GLU A 36 6.16 0.67 -10.77
N SER A 37 7.00 1.53 -11.37
CA SER A 37 8.04 2.25 -10.63
C SER A 37 7.48 3.16 -9.51
N ASN A 38 6.29 3.72 -9.70
CA ASN A 38 5.63 4.55 -8.70
C ASN A 38 5.03 3.70 -7.57
N VAL A 39 4.46 2.54 -7.90
CA VAL A 39 3.94 1.58 -6.90
C VAL A 39 5.08 0.98 -6.09
N LEU A 40 6.19 0.60 -6.72
CA LEU A 40 7.39 0.14 -6.03
C LEU A 40 7.93 1.22 -5.07
N SER A 41 8.00 2.47 -5.52
CA SER A 41 8.40 3.60 -4.67
C SER A 41 7.42 3.84 -3.51
N PHE A 42 6.12 3.63 -3.74
CA PHE A 42 5.09 3.72 -2.71
C PHE A 42 5.26 2.62 -1.65
N LEU A 43 5.51 1.37 -2.05
CA LEU A 43 5.71 0.25 -1.12
C LEU A 43 7.00 0.39 -0.30
N SER A 44 8.09 0.83 -0.93
CA SER A 44 9.35 1.10 -0.23
C SER A 44 9.16 2.18 0.83
N GLN A 45 8.44 3.26 0.51
CA GLN A 45 8.13 4.30 1.49
C GLN A 45 7.16 3.81 2.58
N CYS A 46 6.19 2.95 2.24
CA CYS A 46 5.37 2.29 3.27
C CYS A 46 6.27 1.57 4.29
N GLN A 47 7.24 0.77 3.81
CA GLN A 47 8.19 0.06 4.67
C GLN A 47 9.02 1.01 5.53
N GLU A 48 9.54 2.09 4.96
CA GLU A 48 10.29 3.13 5.70
C GLU A 48 9.45 3.79 6.80
N HIS A 49 8.15 3.95 6.56
CA HIS A 49 7.19 4.50 7.52
C HIS A 49 6.65 3.45 8.51
N ASN A 50 7.26 2.26 8.60
CA ASN A 50 6.83 1.14 9.44
C ASN A 50 5.41 0.64 9.10
N ILE A 51 4.99 0.81 7.85
CA ILE A 51 3.74 0.29 7.31
C ILE A 51 4.06 -0.98 6.52
N ASP A 52 3.27 -2.03 6.75
CA ASP A 52 3.46 -3.29 6.06
C ASP A 52 3.21 -3.13 4.53
N PRO A 53 4.16 -3.53 3.67
CA PRO A 53 4.00 -3.41 2.22
C PRO A 53 2.82 -4.22 1.68
N GLN A 54 2.49 -5.38 2.27
CA GLN A 54 1.29 -6.13 1.87
C GLN A 54 0.02 -5.39 2.26
N PHE A 55 -0.01 -4.68 3.39
CA PHE A 55 -1.13 -3.81 3.73
C PHE A 55 -1.32 -2.70 2.68
N CYS A 56 -0.22 -2.04 2.30
CA CYS A 56 -0.24 -1.03 1.23
C CYS A 56 -0.70 -1.63 -0.10
N MET A 57 -0.23 -2.82 -0.48
CA MET A 57 -0.65 -3.50 -1.70
C MET A 57 -2.13 -3.88 -1.69
N SER A 58 -2.63 -4.42 -0.57
CA SER A 58 -4.05 -4.76 -0.39
C SER A 58 -4.96 -3.53 -0.53
N TRP A 59 -4.45 -2.34 -0.20
CA TRP A 59 -5.17 -1.10 -0.40
C TRP A 59 -5.17 -0.65 -1.87
N VAL A 60 -4.02 -0.75 -2.56
CA VAL A 60 -3.92 -0.43 -4.00
C VAL A 60 -4.77 -1.39 -4.83
N GLU A 61 -4.84 -2.66 -4.46
CA GLU A 61 -5.65 -3.68 -5.14
C GLU A 61 -7.15 -3.33 -5.14
N GLN A 62 -7.65 -2.68 -4.07
CA GLN A 62 -9.03 -2.17 -4.03
C GLN A 62 -9.31 -1.05 -5.04
N HIS A 63 -8.25 -0.49 -5.64
CA HIS A 63 -8.29 0.56 -6.66
C HIS A 63 -7.67 0.11 -7.99
N SER A 64 -7.43 -1.19 -8.14
CA SER A 64 -6.89 -1.82 -9.36
C SER A 64 -7.67 -1.45 -10.62
N ASP A 65 -8.98 -1.22 -10.51
CA ASP A 65 -9.86 -0.80 -11.59
C ASP A 65 -9.48 0.54 -12.22
N LYS A 66 -8.73 1.38 -11.49
CA LYS A 66 -8.32 2.73 -11.91
C LYS A 66 -6.86 2.78 -12.37
N ILE A 67 -6.12 1.69 -12.21
CA ILE A 67 -4.71 1.61 -12.54
C ILE A 67 -4.59 0.98 -13.93
N PRO A 68 -4.04 1.70 -14.91
CA PRO A 68 -3.75 1.11 -16.21
C PRO A 68 -2.66 0.04 -16.07
N ASN A 69 -2.79 -1.06 -16.82
CA ASN A 69 -1.84 -2.18 -16.77
C ASN A 69 -1.66 -2.74 -15.35
N TRP A 70 -2.75 -2.84 -14.58
CA TRP A 70 -2.72 -3.39 -13.22
C TRP A 70 -2.04 -4.76 -13.13
N GLU A 71 -2.21 -5.62 -14.14
CA GLU A 71 -1.61 -6.95 -14.15
C GLU A 71 -0.07 -6.90 -14.14
N ASP A 72 0.54 -6.01 -14.94
CA ASP A 72 1.99 -5.78 -14.93
C ASP A 72 2.44 -5.16 -13.61
N VAL A 73 1.71 -4.14 -13.13
CA VAL A 73 2.01 -3.47 -11.85
C VAL A 73 1.96 -4.45 -10.68
N SER A 74 0.94 -5.29 -10.63
CA SER A 74 0.72 -6.32 -9.62
C SER A 74 1.84 -7.35 -9.64
N ASN A 75 2.21 -7.87 -10.81
CA ASN A 75 3.29 -8.84 -10.95
C ASN A 75 4.64 -8.28 -10.48
N SER A 76 5.01 -7.08 -10.93
CA SER A 76 6.27 -6.45 -10.51
C SER A 76 6.29 -6.14 -9.02
N THR A 77 5.15 -5.74 -8.47
CA THR A 77 4.96 -5.49 -7.04
C THR A 77 5.11 -6.76 -6.20
N LEU A 78 4.51 -7.87 -6.64
CA LEU A 78 4.67 -9.18 -5.99
C LEU A 78 6.13 -9.63 -6.01
N ASN A 79 6.80 -9.51 -7.17
CA ASN A 79 8.22 -9.85 -7.28
C ASN A 79 9.09 -8.99 -6.36
N TRP A 80 8.82 -7.68 -6.28
CA TRP A 80 9.54 -6.79 -5.37
C TRP A 80 9.31 -7.16 -3.90
N MET A 81 8.07 -7.49 -3.51
CA MET A 81 7.77 -7.92 -2.14
C MET A 81 8.47 -9.23 -1.80
N ASP A 82 8.51 -10.22 -2.70
CA ASP A 82 9.26 -11.46 -2.48
C ASP A 82 10.76 -11.18 -2.24
N GLU A 83 11.34 -10.17 -2.89
CA GLU A 83 12.73 -9.78 -2.71
C GLU A 83 12.98 -8.91 -1.45
N HIS A 84 12.06 -8.01 -1.11
CA HIS A 84 12.25 -6.96 -0.10
C HIS A 84 11.56 -7.25 1.23
N THR A 85 10.39 -7.87 1.20
CA THR A 85 9.77 -8.47 2.38
C THR A 85 10.36 -9.86 2.53
N SER A 86 11.64 -9.88 2.91
CA SER A 86 12.30 -11.09 3.35
C SER A 86 11.60 -11.56 4.63
N THR A 87 10.46 -12.24 4.50
CA THR A 87 10.01 -13.18 5.52
C THR A 87 11.12 -14.21 5.58
N GLY A 88 12.06 -13.99 6.50
CA GLY A 88 13.19 -14.87 6.71
C GLY A 88 12.71 -16.30 6.86
N SER A 89 12.88 -17.08 5.81
CA SER A 89 12.92 -18.52 5.87
C SER A 89 13.72 -18.94 4.66
N PRO A 90 14.99 -19.34 4.83
CA PRO A 90 15.62 -20.19 3.85
C PRO A 90 14.71 -21.41 3.70
N ILE A 91 14.10 -21.58 2.52
CA ILE A 91 13.75 -22.91 2.04
C ILE A 91 15.07 -23.58 1.62
N THR A 92 15.89 -23.96 2.60
CA THR A 92 16.97 -24.91 2.34
C THR A 92 16.41 -26.31 2.50
N GLU A 93 16.27 -27.00 1.36
CA GLU A 93 16.16 -28.47 1.26
C GLU A 93 17.31 -29.19 1.97
#